data_AF-A0A933H6F8-F1
#
_entry.id   AF-A0A933H6F8-F1
#
_cell.length_a   1.000
_cell.length_b   1.000
_cell.length_c   1.000
_cell.angle_alpha   90.00
_cell.angle_beta   90.00
_cell.angle_gamma   90.00
#
_symmetry.space_group_name_H-M   'P 1'
#
loop_
_entity.id
_entity.type
_entity.pdbx_description
1 polymer ?
#
loop_
_entity_poly.entity_id
_entity_poly.type
_entity_poly.pdbx_seq_one_letter_code
_entity_poly.pdbx_strand_id
1 'polypeptide(L)'
;MTPPALTITSTRIDDIPLLIGTLIQMGVPELYNLEVKDHGHHEGLSGGWLLTLWLTFILSQGDHAKSHVQEWVMRHREVLEKLIQQPIAERDLNDDRLGSVLKRLSHRERWEAFETALWQRQVNVYEVEDDSLEWTGVWMDSTTAAGYHRVKETGVMQHGYSKDHRPDLAQLKIMTAVAQASSSLLASDVVAGNLADDPLYLPLSRRVRAMLNGRRLMFVGDSKMAALATRAEIAWHRDYYLTTLPNTGETLTQKAEWIATAIKARADKPEVAGYEFDRENKAKIKVAGEWRDVSWTERVQLIYSETFAVQQQKHLEKRLASAEEKLRKLTPQAGRGKRCFLDEAQLKEAEQRYLLKM
;
A
#
# COMPACT_ATOMS: atom_id res chain seq x y z
N MET A 1 57.36 -24.60 28.39
CA MET A 1 56.18 -24.36 27.52
C MET A 1 55.66 -22.97 27.84
N THR A 2 55.79 -22.04 26.91
CA THR A 2 55.18 -20.71 27.04
C THR A 2 53.65 -20.89 27.00
N PRO A 3 52.88 -20.36 27.95
CA PRO A 3 51.42 -20.46 27.89
C PRO A 3 50.94 -19.80 26.59
N PRO A 4 49.90 -20.37 25.92
CA PRO A 4 49.36 -19.78 24.71
C PRO A 4 48.95 -18.33 24.99
N ALA A 5 49.33 -17.42 24.10
CA ALA A 5 49.01 -16.01 24.23
C ALA A 5 47.49 -15.82 24.22
N LEU A 6 46.93 -15.31 25.32
CA LEU A 6 45.51 -15.00 25.44
C LEU A 6 45.21 -13.83 24.49
N THR A 7 44.47 -14.09 23.41
CA THR A 7 44.00 -13.06 22.50
C THR A 7 42.60 -12.64 22.91
N ILE A 8 42.44 -11.39 23.33
CA ILE A 8 41.13 -10.81 23.67
C ILE A 8 40.68 -9.97 22.46
N THR A 9 39.60 -10.39 21.82
CA THR A 9 38.91 -9.62 20.78
C THR A 9 37.66 -8.97 21.37
N SER A 10 37.47 -7.68 21.08
CA SER A 10 36.25 -6.95 21.44
C SER A 10 35.46 -6.67 20.17
N THR A 11 34.22 -7.16 20.13
CA THR A 11 33.34 -7.00 18.97
C THR A 11 32.13 -6.18 19.40
N ARG A 12 31.86 -5.11 18.65
CA ARG A 12 30.66 -4.30 18.83
C ARG A 12 29.47 -5.02 18.21
N ILE A 13 28.42 -5.23 18.99
CA ILE A 13 27.28 -6.09 18.62
C ILE A 13 26.04 -5.27 18.22
N ASP A 14 25.89 -4.05 18.74
CA ASP A 14 24.80 -3.12 18.44
C ASP A 14 23.40 -3.78 18.45
N ASP A 15 22.62 -3.56 17.39
CA ASP A 15 21.22 -3.97 17.23
C ASP A 15 21.03 -5.40 16.68
N ILE A 16 22.12 -6.04 16.25
CA ILE A 16 22.10 -7.36 15.60
C ILE A 16 21.36 -8.43 16.42
N PRO A 17 21.60 -8.62 17.73
CA PRO A 17 20.92 -9.65 18.50
C PRO A 17 19.42 -9.41 18.62
N LEU A 18 19.00 -8.14 18.75
CA LEU A 18 17.60 -7.79 18.84
C LEU A 18 16.88 -8.11 17.53
N LEU A 19 17.48 -7.73 16.40
CA LEU A 19 16.90 -7.97 15.07
C LEU A 19 16.84 -9.48 14.75
N ILE A 20 17.93 -10.22 14.98
CA ILE A 20 17.96 -11.68 14.78
C ILE A 20 16.96 -12.38 15.70
N GLY A 21 16.96 -12.03 16.99
CA GLY A 21 16.02 -12.59 17.97
C GLY A 21 14.56 -12.34 17.58
N THR A 22 14.24 -11.13 17.12
CA THR A 22 12.89 -10.77 16.64
C THR A 22 12.50 -11.60 15.42
N LEU A 23 13.39 -11.73 14.42
CA LEU A 23 13.11 -12.50 13.21
C LEU A 23 12.95 -14.01 13.49
N ILE A 24 13.70 -14.56 14.45
CA ILE A 24 13.52 -15.93 14.95
C ILE A 24 12.18 -16.07 15.67
N GLN A 25 11.80 -15.12 16.53
CA GLN A 25 10.51 -15.14 17.23
C GLN A 25 9.32 -15.09 16.25
N MET A 26 9.45 -14.28 15.18
CA MET A 26 8.51 -14.22 14.06
C MET A 26 8.49 -15.50 13.21
N GLY A 27 9.45 -16.41 13.38
CA GLY A 27 9.54 -17.66 12.64
C GLY A 27 10.02 -17.52 11.19
N VAL A 28 10.68 -16.41 10.84
CA VAL A 28 11.10 -16.13 9.44
C VAL A 28 11.95 -17.27 8.85
N PRO A 29 12.97 -17.81 9.54
CA PRO A 29 13.77 -18.91 8.99
C PRO A 29 12.95 -20.16 8.70
N GLU A 30 12.13 -20.59 9.68
CA GLU A 30 11.38 -21.84 9.61
C GLU A 30 10.25 -21.76 8.58
N LEU A 31 9.50 -20.64 8.58
CA LEU A 31 8.38 -20.42 7.66
C LEU A 31 8.86 -20.32 6.21
N TYR A 32 10.01 -19.68 5.96
CA TYR A 32 10.58 -19.66 4.61
C TYR A 32 10.92 -21.08 4.16
N ASN A 33 11.60 -21.85 5.01
CA ASN A 33 12.03 -23.20 4.68
C ASN A 33 10.85 -24.14 4.46
N LEU A 34 9.71 -23.90 5.12
CA LEU A 34 8.48 -24.64 4.94
C LEU A 34 7.73 -24.27 3.64
N GLU A 35 7.46 -22.98 3.44
CA GLU A 35 6.53 -22.51 2.39
C GLU A 35 7.23 -22.22 1.06
N VAL A 36 8.46 -21.71 1.10
CA VAL A 36 9.19 -21.29 -0.11
C VAL A 36 10.09 -22.41 -0.63
N LYS A 37 10.76 -23.11 0.31
CA LYS A 37 11.70 -24.22 0.10
C LYS A 37 12.91 -23.88 -0.76
N ASP A 38 14.07 -24.38 -0.35
CA ASP A 38 15.29 -24.30 -1.16
C ASP A 38 15.28 -25.29 -2.34
N HIS A 39 16.18 -25.04 -3.29
CA HIS A 39 16.45 -26.02 -4.34
C HIS A 39 17.18 -27.23 -3.74
N GLY A 40 16.88 -28.45 -4.17
CA GLY A 40 17.51 -29.68 -3.65
C GLY A 40 19.03 -29.83 -3.87
N HIS A 41 19.69 -28.89 -4.55
CA HIS A 41 21.15 -28.85 -4.70
C HIS A 41 21.78 -27.70 -3.89
N HIS A 42 21.00 -27.02 -3.06
CA HIS A 42 21.55 -26.01 -2.16
C HIS A 42 22.31 -26.70 -1.02
N GLU A 43 23.56 -26.29 -0.89
CA GLU A 43 24.41 -26.56 0.27
C GLU A 43 24.61 -25.26 1.06
N GLY A 44 25.04 -25.39 2.31
CA GLY A 44 25.28 -24.27 3.23
C GLY A 44 24.02 -23.77 3.93
N LEU A 45 23.96 -22.47 4.23
CA LEU A 45 22.80 -21.88 4.90
C LEU A 45 21.52 -22.04 4.08
N SER A 46 20.42 -22.40 4.74
CA SER A 46 19.10 -22.42 4.12
C SER A 46 18.65 -21.02 3.69
N GLY A 47 17.78 -20.93 2.69
CA GLY A 47 17.19 -19.68 2.23
C GLY A 47 16.48 -18.87 3.31
N GLY A 48 15.90 -19.54 4.33
CA GLY A 48 15.31 -18.86 5.48
C GLY A 48 16.36 -18.09 6.28
N TRP A 49 17.49 -18.72 6.58
CA TRP A 49 18.61 -18.06 7.25
C TRP A 49 19.28 -16.98 6.41
N LEU A 50 19.39 -17.18 5.09
CA LEU A 50 19.86 -16.13 4.17
C LEU A 50 18.94 -14.90 4.24
N LEU A 51 17.61 -15.11 4.19
CA LEU A 51 16.63 -14.04 4.31
C LEU A 51 16.73 -13.33 5.67
N THR A 52 16.84 -14.07 6.77
CA THR A 52 16.98 -13.52 8.11
C THR A 52 18.22 -12.65 8.25
N LEU A 53 19.39 -13.14 7.85
CA LEU A 53 20.64 -12.37 7.90
C LEU A 53 20.58 -11.12 7.00
N TRP A 54 19.95 -11.24 5.83
CA TRP A 54 19.82 -10.12 4.92
C TRP A 54 18.85 -9.05 5.43
N LEU A 55 17.72 -9.43 6.03
CA LEU A 55 16.81 -8.49 6.70
C LEU A 55 17.49 -7.78 7.87
N THR A 56 18.30 -8.49 8.66
CA THR A 56 19.11 -7.88 9.71
C THR A 56 20.10 -6.86 9.14
N PHE A 57 20.79 -7.18 8.04
CA PHE A 57 21.67 -6.23 7.35
C PHE A 57 20.90 -4.97 6.91
N ILE A 58 19.74 -5.15 6.26
CA ILE A 58 18.91 -4.03 5.78
C ILE A 58 18.54 -3.08 6.90
N LEU A 59 18.09 -3.61 8.03
CA LEU A 59 17.63 -2.81 9.17
C LEU A 59 18.79 -2.18 9.93
N SER A 60 19.89 -2.92 10.13
CA SER A 60 21.04 -2.44 10.89
C SER A 60 21.88 -1.41 10.12
N GLN A 61 22.03 -1.58 8.81
CA GLN A 61 22.88 -0.72 7.99
C GLN A 61 22.10 0.34 7.21
N GLY A 62 20.76 0.21 7.11
CA GLY A 62 19.96 1.06 6.24
C GLY A 62 20.28 0.88 4.76
N ASP A 63 20.84 -0.28 4.38
CA ASP A 63 21.31 -0.59 3.03
C ASP A 63 20.66 -1.88 2.52
N HIS A 64 20.17 -1.86 1.29
CA HIS A 64 19.53 -3.00 0.62
C HIS A 64 20.37 -3.60 -0.50
N ALA A 65 21.58 -3.07 -0.75
CA ALA A 65 22.49 -3.57 -1.77
C ALA A 65 23.04 -4.96 -1.41
N LYS A 66 22.73 -5.96 -2.25
CA LYS A 66 23.21 -7.34 -2.08
C LYS A 66 24.74 -7.46 -2.02
N SER A 67 25.46 -6.61 -2.76
CA SER A 67 26.92 -6.65 -2.89
C SER A 67 27.66 -6.42 -1.58
N HIS A 68 27.04 -5.77 -0.59
CA HIS A 68 27.68 -5.44 0.68
C HIS A 68 27.39 -6.48 1.79
N VAL A 69 26.42 -7.37 1.57
CA VAL A 69 25.94 -8.30 2.60
C VAL A 69 27.03 -9.30 3.01
N GLN A 70 27.74 -9.89 2.04
CA GLN A 70 28.79 -10.86 2.31
C GLN A 70 29.90 -10.27 3.21
N GLU A 71 30.41 -9.10 2.85
CA GLU A 71 31.47 -8.43 3.62
C GLU A 71 30.98 -8.11 5.05
N TRP A 72 29.75 -7.60 5.18
CA TRP A 72 29.16 -7.30 6.47
C TRP A 72 28.99 -8.55 7.34
N VAL A 73 28.49 -9.67 6.78
CA VAL A 73 28.35 -10.92 7.53
C VAL A 73 29.70 -11.47 7.96
N MET A 74 30.73 -11.44 7.10
CA MET A 74 32.07 -11.91 7.48
C MET A 74 32.67 -11.08 8.62
N ARG A 75 32.44 -9.76 8.64
CA ARG A 75 32.88 -8.88 9.73
C ARG A 75 32.23 -9.21 11.08
N HIS A 76 30.99 -9.71 11.07
CA HIS A 76 30.21 -10.04 12.28
C HIS A 76 30.06 -11.55 12.51
N ARG A 77 30.84 -12.37 11.80
CA ARG A 77 30.65 -13.82 11.70
C ARG A 77 30.57 -14.51 13.05
N GLU A 78 31.49 -14.23 13.97
CA GLU A 78 31.52 -14.86 15.30
C GLU A 78 30.24 -14.60 16.11
N VAL A 79 29.66 -13.40 15.99
CA VAL A 79 28.43 -13.02 16.69
C VAL A 79 27.23 -13.68 16.00
N LEU A 80 27.17 -13.62 14.67
CA LEU A 80 26.09 -14.20 13.90
C LEU A 80 26.01 -15.72 14.09
N GLU A 81 27.14 -16.45 13.96
CA GLU A 81 27.21 -17.90 14.18
C GLU A 81 26.73 -18.29 15.59
N LYS A 82 27.03 -17.49 16.62
CA LYS A 82 26.52 -17.69 17.99
C LYS A 82 25.02 -17.40 18.11
N LEU A 83 24.49 -16.41 17.39
CA LEU A 83 23.06 -16.11 17.45
C LEU A 83 22.22 -17.16 16.70
N ILE A 84 22.68 -17.61 15.53
CA ILE A 84 21.96 -18.58 14.69
C ILE A 84 22.31 -20.05 15.01
N GLN A 85 23.31 -20.30 15.86
CA GLN A 85 23.74 -21.63 16.32
C GLN A 85 24.18 -22.58 15.20
N GLN A 86 24.80 -22.05 14.14
CA GLN A 86 25.31 -22.81 13.00
C GLN A 86 26.43 -22.04 12.29
N PRO A 87 27.37 -22.73 11.62
CA PRO A 87 28.46 -22.08 10.91
C PRO A 87 27.97 -21.30 9.68
N ILE A 88 28.69 -20.23 9.34
CA ILE A 88 28.45 -19.42 8.13
C ILE A 88 29.69 -19.51 7.25
N ALA A 89 29.54 -20.06 6.04
CA ALA A 89 30.59 -20.05 5.04
C ALA A 89 30.62 -18.71 4.31
N GLU A 90 31.81 -18.28 3.89
CA GLU A 90 32.00 -17.00 3.17
C GLU A 90 31.14 -16.89 1.92
N ARG A 91 30.90 -18.01 1.23
CA ARG A 91 30.13 -18.05 -0.01
C ARG A 91 28.61 -18.14 0.19
N ASP A 92 28.12 -18.27 1.42
CA ASP A 92 26.69 -18.46 1.67
C ASP A 92 25.85 -17.25 1.27
N LEU A 93 26.40 -16.04 1.44
CA LEU A 93 25.70 -14.75 1.29
C LEU A 93 26.22 -13.90 0.13
N ASN A 94 26.77 -14.52 -0.92
CA ASN A 94 27.06 -13.78 -2.14
C ASN A 94 25.76 -13.27 -2.81
N ASP A 95 25.90 -12.32 -3.72
CA ASP A 95 24.78 -11.65 -4.36
C ASP A 95 23.91 -12.60 -5.22
N ASP A 96 24.52 -13.61 -5.84
CA ASP A 96 23.83 -14.68 -6.58
C ASP A 96 22.91 -15.50 -5.66
N ARG A 97 23.39 -15.86 -4.46
CA ARG A 97 22.62 -16.60 -3.45
C ARG A 97 21.42 -15.80 -2.97
N LEU A 98 21.62 -14.53 -2.66
CA LEU A 98 20.54 -13.60 -2.30
C LEU A 98 19.56 -13.37 -3.46
N GLY A 99 20.07 -13.29 -4.69
CA GLY A 99 19.25 -13.23 -5.91
C GLY A 99 18.36 -14.47 -6.09
N SER A 100 18.87 -15.65 -5.75
CA SER A 100 18.09 -16.89 -5.79
C SER A 100 16.94 -16.88 -4.78
N VAL A 101 17.14 -16.29 -3.59
CA VAL A 101 16.09 -16.13 -2.56
C VAL A 101 14.96 -15.27 -3.12
N LEU A 102 15.29 -14.11 -3.72
CA LEU A 102 14.30 -13.24 -4.36
C LEU A 102 13.54 -13.94 -5.50
N LYS A 103 14.24 -14.70 -6.34
CA LYS A 103 13.61 -15.45 -7.45
C LYS A 103 12.62 -16.48 -6.94
N ARG A 104 12.90 -17.14 -5.81
CA ARG A 104 11.96 -18.06 -5.18
C ARG A 104 10.76 -17.33 -4.59
N LEU A 105 10.99 -16.21 -3.89
CA LEU A 105 9.94 -15.36 -3.34
C LEU A 105 9.08 -14.70 -4.42
N SER A 106 9.58 -14.50 -5.64
CA SER A 106 8.78 -13.90 -6.72
C SER A 106 7.70 -14.83 -7.28
N HIS A 107 7.68 -16.10 -6.89
CA HIS A 107 6.59 -17.01 -7.24
C HIS A 107 5.39 -16.74 -6.33
N ARG A 108 4.29 -16.28 -6.92
CA ARG A 108 3.08 -15.85 -6.19
C ARG A 108 2.60 -16.88 -5.17
N GLU A 109 2.47 -18.15 -5.55
CA GLU A 109 1.98 -19.20 -4.66
C GLU A 109 2.87 -19.37 -3.41
N ARG A 110 4.19 -19.26 -3.57
CA ARG A 110 5.15 -19.36 -2.46
C ARG A 110 5.12 -18.11 -1.59
N TRP A 111 5.04 -16.93 -2.21
CA TRP A 111 4.93 -15.66 -1.50
C TRP A 111 3.67 -15.61 -0.65
N GLU A 112 2.51 -15.91 -1.24
CA GLU A 112 1.22 -15.83 -0.55
C GLU A 112 1.14 -16.82 0.62
N ALA A 113 1.66 -18.04 0.45
CA ALA A 113 1.74 -19.02 1.52
C ALA A 113 2.67 -18.55 2.65
N PHE A 114 3.86 -18.06 2.32
CA PHE A 114 4.82 -17.51 3.28
C PHE A 114 4.28 -16.29 4.03
N GLU A 115 3.70 -15.31 3.32
CA GLU A 115 3.11 -14.10 3.90
C GLU A 115 1.94 -14.46 4.82
N THR A 116 1.09 -15.41 4.41
CA THR A 116 -0.01 -15.92 5.23
C THR A 116 0.49 -16.55 6.52
N ALA A 117 1.47 -17.45 6.44
CA ALA A 117 2.01 -18.13 7.60
C ALA A 117 2.74 -17.16 8.55
N LEU A 118 3.46 -16.19 8.00
CA LEU A 118 4.14 -15.14 8.77
C LEU A 118 3.13 -14.25 9.50
N TRP A 119 2.01 -13.89 8.86
CA TRP A 119 0.94 -13.15 9.50
C TRP A 119 0.30 -13.94 10.66
N GLN A 120 -0.10 -15.19 10.41
CA GLN A 120 -0.72 -16.05 11.42
C GLN A 120 0.18 -16.25 12.64
N ARG A 121 1.50 -16.40 12.42
CA ARG A 121 2.48 -16.48 13.50
C ARG A 121 2.55 -15.20 14.32
N GLN A 122 2.53 -14.03 13.67
CA GLN A 122 2.57 -12.74 14.36
C GLN A 122 1.32 -12.48 15.21
N VAL A 123 0.13 -12.81 14.72
CA VAL A 123 -1.12 -12.70 15.49
C VAL A 123 -1.02 -13.50 16.80
N ASN A 124 -0.50 -14.73 16.73
CA ASN A 124 -0.31 -15.58 17.91
C ASN A 124 0.76 -15.03 18.87
N VAL A 125 1.85 -14.45 18.34
CA VAL A 125 2.94 -13.90 19.16
C VAL A 125 2.53 -12.60 19.86
N TYR A 126 1.68 -11.79 19.22
CA TYR A 126 1.27 -10.48 19.73
C TYR A 126 -0.11 -10.47 20.41
N GLU A 127 -0.67 -11.64 20.74
CA GLU A 127 -1.97 -11.79 21.44
C GLU A 127 -3.07 -10.86 20.88
N VAL A 128 -3.15 -10.75 19.55
CA VAL A 128 -4.26 -10.01 18.88
C VAL A 128 -5.58 -10.79 18.97
N GLU A 129 -5.60 -11.87 19.75
CA GLU A 129 -6.75 -12.73 20.06
C GLU A 129 -7.37 -12.42 21.43
N ASP A 130 -7.15 -11.23 22.00
CA ASP A 130 -7.98 -10.78 23.11
C ASP A 130 -9.41 -10.57 22.57
N ASP A 131 -10.35 -11.43 22.97
CA ASP A 131 -11.78 -11.32 22.61
C ASP A 131 -12.41 -9.98 23.05
N SER A 132 -11.73 -9.20 23.88
CA SER A 132 -12.12 -7.82 24.24
C SER A 132 -11.73 -6.77 23.20
N LEU A 133 -10.83 -7.10 22.26
CA LEU A 133 -10.47 -6.30 21.10
C LEU A 133 -11.39 -6.69 19.94
N GLU A 134 -12.59 -6.10 19.87
CA GLU A 134 -13.56 -6.19 18.76
C GLU A 134 -13.02 -5.58 17.43
N TRP A 135 -11.76 -5.79 17.07
CA TRP A 135 -11.15 -5.16 15.90
C TRP A 135 -11.32 -6.03 14.65
N THR A 136 -12.07 -5.49 13.70
CA THR A 136 -12.38 -6.13 12.41
C THR A 136 -12.01 -5.26 11.21
N GLY A 137 -11.32 -4.14 11.42
CA GLY A 137 -10.97 -3.20 10.35
C GLY A 137 -9.75 -3.61 9.53
N VAL A 138 -9.86 -3.55 8.21
CA VAL A 138 -8.79 -3.78 7.24
C VAL A 138 -8.67 -2.58 6.32
N TRP A 139 -7.57 -1.85 6.40
CA TRP A 139 -7.30 -0.66 5.59
C TRP A 139 -6.59 -1.07 4.31
N MET A 140 -7.13 -0.65 3.19
CA MET A 140 -6.70 -1.06 1.86
C MET A 140 -6.41 0.16 0.99
N ASP A 141 -5.18 0.26 0.51
CA ASP A 141 -4.78 1.32 -0.41
C ASP A 141 -3.69 0.82 -1.36
N SER A 142 -3.56 1.51 -2.50
CA SER A 142 -2.52 1.24 -3.47
C SER A 142 -1.55 2.40 -3.62
N THR A 143 -0.27 2.06 -3.73
CA THR A 143 0.78 3.02 -4.06
C THR A 143 1.56 2.57 -5.29
N THR A 144 2.23 3.49 -5.95
CA THR A 144 3.07 3.22 -7.12
C THR A 144 4.54 3.42 -6.78
N ALA A 145 5.41 2.57 -7.34
CA ALA A 145 6.85 2.75 -7.27
C ALA A 145 7.42 2.81 -8.69
N ALA A 146 8.07 3.92 -9.04
CA ALA A 146 8.65 4.15 -10.36
C ALA A 146 10.16 3.84 -10.39
N GLY A 147 10.69 3.45 -11.54
CA GLY A 147 12.12 3.22 -11.70
C GLY A 147 12.58 3.09 -13.16
N TYR A 148 13.90 3.09 -13.35
CA TYR A 148 14.57 3.05 -14.67
C TYR A 148 14.62 1.66 -15.29
N HIS A 149 13.49 0.96 -15.28
CA HIS A 149 13.41 -0.40 -15.80
C HIS A 149 13.04 -0.39 -17.28
N ARG A 150 13.67 -1.29 -18.06
CA ARG A 150 13.21 -1.59 -19.41
C ARG A 150 11.88 -2.34 -19.32
N VAL A 151 10.84 -1.78 -19.93
CA VAL A 151 9.53 -2.44 -20.04
C VAL A 151 9.65 -3.73 -20.84
N LYS A 152 9.00 -4.78 -20.34
CA LYS A 152 8.86 -6.08 -21.02
C LYS A 152 7.37 -6.36 -21.16
N GLU A 153 6.96 -7.02 -22.24
CA GLU A 153 5.54 -7.29 -22.53
C GLU A 153 4.81 -7.96 -21.36
N THR A 154 5.45 -8.95 -20.71
CA THR A 154 4.89 -9.68 -19.56
C THR A 154 5.46 -9.21 -18.22
N GLY A 155 6.10 -8.03 -18.17
CA GLY A 155 6.77 -7.51 -16.99
C GLY A 155 5.83 -6.75 -16.04
N VAL A 156 6.20 -6.68 -14.76
CA VAL A 156 5.46 -5.88 -13.76
C VAL A 156 5.72 -4.38 -13.89
N MET A 157 6.91 -3.99 -14.34
CA MET A 157 7.24 -2.58 -14.58
C MET A 157 6.65 -2.13 -15.92
N GLN A 158 5.61 -1.29 -15.88
CA GLN A 158 4.86 -0.82 -17.04
C GLN A 158 4.65 0.71 -16.99
N HIS A 159 4.52 1.36 -18.15
CA HIS A 159 4.11 2.77 -18.20
C HIS A 159 2.61 2.90 -17.92
N GLY A 160 2.23 3.84 -17.07
CA GLY A 160 0.84 4.12 -16.73
C GLY A 160 0.66 5.56 -16.24
N TYR A 161 -0.51 5.84 -15.66
CA TYR A 161 -0.74 7.14 -15.02
C TYR A 161 0.15 7.26 -13.78
N SER A 162 1.13 8.16 -13.83
CA SER A 162 2.09 8.38 -12.74
C SER A 162 1.55 9.43 -11.75
N LYS A 163 1.32 9.02 -10.50
CA LYS A 163 0.97 9.93 -9.40
C LYS A 163 2.15 10.86 -9.02
N ASP A 164 3.38 10.48 -9.36
CA ASP A 164 4.61 11.24 -9.11
C ASP A 164 5.00 12.19 -10.27
N HIS A 165 4.12 12.37 -11.26
CA HIS A 165 4.37 13.18 -12.45
C HIS A 165 5.61 12.75 -13.26
N ARG A 166 5.91 11.44 -13.28
CA ARG A 166 7.00 10.82 -14.05
C ARG A 166 6.47 9.81 -15.08
N PRO A 167 5.72 10.26 -16.10
CA PRO A 167 5.18 9.36 -17.13
C PRO A 167 6.28 8.69 -17.98
N ASP A 168 7.50 9.23 -17.96
CA ASP A 168 8.70 8.69 -18.61
C ASP A 168 9.24 7.43 -17.93
N LEU A 169 8.86 7.17 -16.68
CA LEU A 169 9.33 6.01 -15.94
C LEU A 169 8.32 4.86 -15.98
N ALA A 170 8.83 3.64 -16.06
CA ALA A 170 8.04 2.45 -15.79
C ALA A 170 7.76 2.37 -14.29
N GLN A 171 6.57 1.92 -13.93
CA GLN A 171 6.11 1.78 -12.55
C GLN A 171 5.51 0.40 -12.29
N LEU A 172 5.56 -0.01 -11.04
CA LEU A 172 4.75 -1.08 -10.48
C LEU A 172 3.76 -0.48 -9.48
N LYS A 173 2.76 -1.27 -9.11
CA LYS A 173 1.78 -0.91 -8.09
C LYS A 173 1.80 -1.93 -6.97
N ILE A 174 1.72 -1.44 -5.74
CA ILE A 174 1.65 -2.23 -4.53
C ILE A 174 0.31 -1.94 -3.89
N MET A 175 -0.57 -2.95 -3.85
CA MET A 175 -1.81 -2.90 -3.09
C MET A 175 -1.57 -3.55 -1.73
N THR A 176 -1.90 -2.86 -0.65
CA THR A 176 -1.67 -3.37 0.72
C THR A 176 -2.97 -3.49 1.48
N ALA A 177 -3.00 -4.43 2.42
CA ALA A 177 -4.04 -4.58 3.41
C ALA A 177 -3.39 -4.54 4.80
N VAL A 178 -3.86 -3.64 5.66
CA VAL A 178 -3.28 -3.37 6.97
C VAL A 178 -4.36 -3.53 8.04
N ALA A 179 -4.04 -4.22 9.13
CA ALA A 179 -4.94 -4.35 10.27
C ALA A 179 -5.13 -3.02 11.00
N GLN A 180 -6.38 -2.65 11.28
CA GLN A 180 -6.70 -1.50 12.12
C GLN A 180 -6.20 -1.73 13.57
N ALA A 181 -5.85 -0.65 14.28
CA ALA A 181 -5.21 -0.61 15.61
C ALA A 181 -3.73 -0.99 15.66
N SER A 182 -3.34 -2.16 15.15
CA SER A 182 -1.92 -2.59 15.21
C SER A 182 -1.07 -2.04 14.07
N SER A 183 -1.70 -1.51 13.01
CA SER A 183 -1.03 -1.07 11.76
C SER A 183 -0.15 -2.16 11.13
N SER A 184 -0.45 -3.43 11.42
CA SER A 184 0.34 -4.55 10.95
C SER A 184 -0.07 -4.93 9.51
N LEU A 185 0.92 -5.18 8.66
CA LEU A 185 0.70 -5.56 7.26
C LEU A 185 0.15 -7.00 7.21
N LEU A 186 -1.07 -7.15 6.72
CA LEU A 186 -1.74 -8.44 6.54
C LEU A 186 -1.26 -9.12 5.26
N ALA A 187 -1.32 -8.36 4.16
CA ALA A 187 -1.14 -8.89 2.83
C ALA A 187 -0.75 -7.78 1.87
N SER A 188 0.09 -8.12 0.88
CA SER A 188 0.51 -7.22 -0.19
C SER A 188 0.46 -7.89 -1.57
N ASP A 189 -0.09 -7.18 -2.55
CA ASP A 189 -0.10 -7.59 -3.95
C ASP A 189 0.74 -6.63 -4.78
N VAL A 190 1.70 -7.17 -5.53
CA VAL A 190 2.50 -6.41 -6.50
C VAL A 190 1.96 -6.69 -7.89
N VAL A 191 1.51 -5.64 -8.56
CA VAL A 191 0.88 -5.72 -9.89
C VAL A 191 1.48 -4.72 -10.86
N ALA A 192 1.16 -4.90 -12.15
CA ALA A 192 1.68 -4.02 -13.18
C ALA A 192 1.18 -2.57 -13.00
N GLY A 193 2.08 -1.61 -13.15
CA GLY A 193 1.77 -0.20 -12.82
C GLY A 193 0.80 0.50 -13.78
N ASN A 194 0.43 -0.14 -14.88
CA ASN A 194 -0.59 0.34 -15.82
C ASN A 194 -2.02 -0.14 -15.49
N LEU A 195 -2.19 -1.03 -14.51
CA LEU A 195 -3.52 -1.50 -14.10
C LEU A 195 -4.27 -0.40 -13.34
N ALA A 196 -5.60 -0.39 -13.46
CA ALA A 196 -6.47 0.46 -12.66
C ALA A 196 -6.49 0.02 -11.18
N ASP A 197 -6.86 0.93 -10.27
CA ASP A 197 -6.92 0.67 -8.81
C ASP A 197 -8.17 -0.13 -8.43
N ASP A 198 -9.33 0.18 -9.05
CA ASP A 198 -10.63 -0.43 -8.73
C ASP A 198 -10.63 -1.97 -8.67
N PRO A 199 -10.03 -2.72 -9.62
CA PRO A 199 -10.05 -4.18 -9.59
C PRO A 199 -9.09 -4.82 -8.58
N LEU A 200 -8.23 -4.04 -7.90
CA LEU A 200 -7.19 -4.58 -7.00
C LEU A 200 -7.73 -4.93 -5.60
N TYR A 201 -8.85 -4.32 -5.21
CA TYR A 201 -9.45 -4.54 -3.89
C TYR A 201 -9.96 -5.98 -3.71
N LEU A 202 -10.66 -6.54 -4.70
CA LEU A 202 -11.29 -7.86 -4.57
C LEU A 202 -10.29 -9.02 -4.41
N PRO A 203 -9.22 -9.14 -5.22
CA PRO A 203 -8.23 -10.19 -5.02
C PRO A 203 -7.63 -10.17 -3.61
N LEU A 204 -7.25 -8.98 -3.14
CA LEU A 204 -6.59 -8.84 -1.85
C LEU A 204 -7.56 -9.05 -0.67
N SER A 205 -8.81 -8.57 -0.77
CA SER A 205 -9.83 -8.79 0.28
C SER A 205 -10.20 -10.27 0.43
N ARG A 206 -10.26 -11.02 -0.69
CA ARG A 206 -10.44 -12.48 -0.67
C ARG A 206 -9.30 -13.18 0.07
N ARG A 207 -8.05 -12.76 -0.18
CA ARG A 207 -6.87 -13.34 0.49
C ARG A 207 -6.91 -13.05 1.99
N VAL A 208 -7.15 -11.81 2.38
CA VAL A 208 -7.28 -11.42 3.80
C VAL A 208 -8.40 -12.18 4.50
N ARG A 209 -9.57 -12.32 3.86
CA ARG A 209 -10.68 -13.09 4.43
C ARG A 209 -10.33 -14.57 4.63
N ALA A 210 -9.60 -15.17 3.69
CA ALA A 210 -9.14 -16.55 3.84
C ALA A 210 -8.13 -16.68 5.00
N MET A 211 -7.26 -15.68 5.18
CA MET A 211 -6.26 -15.65 6.26
C MET A 211 -6.91 -15.51 7.66
N LEU A 212 -7.98 -14.72 7.78
CA LEU A 212 -8.63 -14.37 9.06
C LEU A 212 -9.88 -15.22 9.39
N ASN A 213 -10.11 -16.29 8.62
CA ASN A 213 -11.18 -17.29 8.69
C ASN A 213 -12.30 -17.07 9.74
N GLY A 214 -13.52 -16.76 9.27
CA GLY A 214 -14.73 -16.76 10.11
C GLY A 214 -15.03 -15.47 10.87
N ARG A 215 -14.12 -14.49 10.84
CA ARG A 215 -14.38 -13.13 11.36
C ARG A 215 -15.12 -12.30 10.32
N ARG A 216 -16.08 -11.50 10.79
CA ARG A 216 -16.75 -10.49 10.00
C ARG A 216 -15.85 -9.26 9.91
N LEU A 217 -15.40 -8.87 8.73
CA LEU A 217 -14.41 -7.81 8.54
C LEU A 217 -15.04 -6.49 8.07
N MET A 218 -14.43 -5.36 8.39
CA MET A 218 -14.72 -4.03 7.86
C MET A 218 -13.59 -3.62 6.93
N PHE A 219 -13.81 -3.67 5.62
CA PHE A 219 -12.84 -3.19 4.64
C PHE A 219 -12.95 -1.68 4.47
N VAL A 220 -11.84 -0.96 4.62
CA VAL A 220 -11.77 0.50 4.49
C VAL A 220 -10.87 0.83 3.31
N GLY A 221 -11.34 1.71 2.42
CA GLY A 221 -10.59 2.07 1.22
C GLY A 221 -11.06 3.35 0.58
N ASP A 222 -10.28 3.86 -0.37
CA ASP A 222 -10.60 5.08 -1.11
C ASP A 222 -11.82 4.88 -2.05
N SER A 223 -12.13 5.92 -2.83
CA SER A 223 -13.28 5.89 -3.73
C SER A 223 -13.26 4.82 -4.83
N LYS A 224 -12.10 4.22 -5.13
CA LYS A 224 -11.94 3.13 -6.10
C LYS A 224 -12.50 1.82 -5.56
N MET A 225 -12.51 1.66 -4.23
CA MET A 225 -13.17 0.52 -3.58
C MET A 225 -14.71 0.56 -3.75
N ALA A 226 -15.30 1.72 -4.04
CA ALA A 226 -16.75 1.89 -4.15
C ALA A 226 -17.40 1.21 -5.38
N ALA A 227 -16.61 0.56 -6.24
CA ALA A 227 -17.11 -0.24 -7.35
C ALA A 227 -18.22 -1.20 -6.88
N LEU A 228 -19.34 -1.25 -7.63
CA LEU A 228 -20.53 -2.02 -7.25
C LEU A 228 -20.20 -3.51 -7.03
N ALA A 229 -19.34 -4.09 -7.88
CA ALA A 229 -18.91 -5.48 -7.75
C ALA A 229 -18.14 -5.72 -6.44
N THR A 230 -17.27 -4.79 -6.05
CA THR A 230 -16.51 -4.86 -4.79
C THR A 230 -17.45 -4.84 -3.59
N ARG A 231 -18.36 -3.86 -3.53
CA ARG A 231 -19.36 -3.75 -2.45
C ARG A 231 -20.29 -4.96 -2.39
N ALA A 232 -20.77 -5.45 -3.54
CA ALA A 232 -21.65 -6.61 -3.62
C ALA A 232 -20.99 -7.88 -3.09
N GLU A 233 -19.71 -8.10 -3.40
CA GLU A 233 -19.00 -9.28 -2.91
C GLU A 233 -18.72 -9.19 -1.40
N ILE A 234 -18.31 -8.03 -0.90
CA ILE A 234 -18.14 -7.82 0.55
C ILE A 234 -19.46 -8.11 1.27
N ALA A 235 -20.58 -7.57 0.77
CA ALA A 235 -21.91 -7.83 1.33
C ALA A 235 -22.32 -9.31 1.26
N TRP A 236 -22.02 -10.00 0.16
CA TRP A 236 -22.29 -11.45 0.03
C TRP A 236 -21.62 -12.28 1.11
N HIS A 237 -20.39 -11.91 1.46
CA HIS A 237 -19.64 -12.57 2.54
C HIS A 237 -20.03 -12.09 3.94
N ARG A 238 -21.06 -11.24 4.04
CA ARG A 238 -21.55 -10.62 5.27
C ARG A 238 -20.53 -9.71 5.95
N ASP A 239 -19.48 -9.31 5.24
CA ASP A 239 -18.51 -8.32 5.70
C ASP A 239 -19.10 -6.90 5.57
N TYR A 240 -18.43 -5.94 6.20
CA TYR A 240 -18.71 -4.51 6.10
C TYR A 240 -17.69 -3.81 5.20
N TYR A 241 -18.07 -2.63 4.71
CA TYR A 241 -17.15 -1.73 4.04
C TYR A 241 -17.38 -0.28 4.44
N LEU A 242 -16.31 0.51 4.41
CA LEU A 242 -16.32 1.96 4.54
C LEU A 242 -15.50 2.54 3.40
N THR A 243 -16.16 3.30 2.53
CA THR A 243 -15.53 3.94 1.37
C THR A 243 -16.17 5.29 1.08
N THR A 244 -15.44 6.13 0.37
CA THR A 244 -16.01 7.37 -0.18
C THR A 244 -16.68 7.08 -1.51
N LEU A 245 -17.90 7.56 -1.72
CA LEU A 245 -18.52 7.40 -3.05
C LEU A 245 -17.84 8.36 -4.05
N PRO A 246 -17.51 7.90 -5.27
CA PRO A 246 -16.82 8.72 -6.26
C PRO A 246 -17.70 9.88 -6.71
N ASN A 247 -17.12 11.06 -6.92
CA ASN A 247 -17.86 12.23 -7.39
C ASN A 247 -18.06 12.21 -8.92
N THR A 248 -18.48 11.06 -9.46
CA THR A 248 -18.65 10.79 -10.90
C THR A 248 -19.84 9.85 -11.12
N GLY A 249 -20.27 9.72 -12.39
CA GLY A 249 -21.32 8.79 -12.79
C GLY A 249 -22.65 9.03 -12.06
N GLU A 250 -23.33 7.93 -11.71
CA GLU A 250 -24.63 7.96 -11.04
C GLU A 250 -24.58 8.63 -9.66
N THR A 251 -23.48 8.46 -8.92
CA THR A 251 -23.32 9.10 -7.61
C THR A 251 -23.37 10.62 -7.74
N LEU A 252 -22.76 11.20 -8.78
CA LEU A 252 -22.79 12.64 -8.99
C LEU A 252 -24.22 13.16 -9.18
N THR A 253 -25.04 12.44 -9.96
CA THR A 253 -26.44 12.78 -10.21
C THR A 253 -27.27 12.71 -8.92
N GLN A 254 -27.13 11.63 -8.16
CA GLN A 254 -27.90 11.41 -6.93
C GLN A 254 -27.46 12.32 -5.78
N LYS A 255 -26.17 12.68 -5.73
CA LYS A 255 -25.58 13.49 -4.66
C LYS A 255 -26.25 14.86 -4.53
N ALA A 256 -26.68 15.48 -5.62
CA ALA A 256 -27.38 16.76 -5.57
C ALA A 256 -28.70 16.66 -4.78
N GLU A 257 -29.47 15.59 -5.02
CA GLU A 257 -30.73 15.33 -4.31
C GLU A 257 -30.47 14.99 -2.83
N TRP A 258 -29.44 14.20 -2.55
CA TRP A 258 -29.05 13.87 -1.18
C TRP A 258 -28.63 15.11 -0.40
N ILE A 259 -27.85 16.01 -1.01
CA ILE A 259 -27.45 17.28 -0.40
C ILE A 259 -28.68 18.15 -0.15
N ALA A 260 -29.58 18.29 -1.13
CA ALA A 260 -30.79 19.09 -0.96
C ALA A 260 -31.67 18.55 0.20
N THR A 261 -31.74 17.22 0.34
CA THR A 261 -32.45 16.56 1.43
C THR A 261 -31.76 16.79 2.78
N ALA A 262 -30.43 16.66 2.82
CA ALA A 262 -29.62 16.92 4.01
C ALA A 262 -29.74 18.38 4.49
N ILE A 263 -29.76 19.35 3.57
CA ILE A 263 -29.93 20.77 3.89
C ILE A 263 -31.31 21.02 4.53
N LYS A 264 -32.37 20.44 3.96
CA LYS A 264 -33.72 20.52 4.55
C LYS A 264 -33.75 19.93 5.96
N ALA A 265 -33.17 18.74 6.14
CA ALA A 265 -33.11 18.08 7.45
C ALA A 265 -32.29 18.89 8.48
N ARG A 266 -31.20 19.55 8.05
CA ARG A 266 -30.39 20.42 8.93
C ARG A 266 -31.11 21.71 9.31
N ALA A 267 -31.98 22.25 8.45
CA ALA A 267 -32.79 23.42 8.80
C ALA A 267 -33.69 23.14 10.01
N ASP A 268 -34.19 21.91 10.15
CA ASP A 268 -35.01 21.48 11.28
C ASP A 268 -34.16 21.16 12.53
N LYS A 269 -32.91 20.72 12.35
CA LYS A 269 -31.96 20.38 13.43
C LYS A 269 -30.54 20.87 13.12
N PRO A 270 -30.21 22.13 13.44
CA PRO A 270 -28.93 22.74 13.03
C PRO A 270 -27.69 22.12 13.69
N GLU A 271 -27.87 21.38 14.80
CA GLU A 271 -26.80 20.73 15.57
C GLU A 271 -26.25 19.45 14.92
N VAL A 272 -26.89 18.93 13.87
CA VAL A 272 -26.45 17.69 13.21
C VAL A 272 -25.38 18.00 12.15
N ALA A 273 -24.18 17.42 12.34
CA ALA A 273 -23.02 17.59 11.44
C ALA A 273 -23.08 16.76 10.14
N GLY A 274 -24.20 16.08 9.87
CA GLY A 274 -24.36 15.21 8.72
C GLY A 274 -25.79 14.73 8.50
N TYR A 275 -25.99 13.94 7.46
CA TYR A 275 -27.24 13.28 7.12
C TYR A 275 -26.96 11.84 6.76
N GLU A 276 -27.73 10.90 7.30
CA GLU A 276 -27.61 9.49 6.95
C GLU A 276 -28.95 8.93 6.48
N PHE A 277 -28.87 7.98 5.56
CA PHE A 277 -30.01 7.22 5.07
C PHE A 277 -29.55 5.86 4.58
N ASP A 278 -30.50 4.92 4.51
CA ASP A 278 -30.27 3.60 3.97
C ASP A 278 -30.80 3.51 2.52
N ARG A 279 -30.08 2.77 1.67
CA ARG A 279 -30.53 2.45 0.32
C ARG A 279 -30.36 0.97 0.01
N GLU A 280 -31.29 0.43 -0.74
CA GLU A 280 -31.23 -0.95 -1.22
C GLU A 280 -30.38 -1.04 -2.48
N ASN A 281 -29.39 -1.93 -2.47
CA ASN A 281 -28.57 -2.25 -3.64
C ASN A 281 -28.83 -3.68 -4.09
N LYS A 282 -28.70 -3.90 -5.40
CA LYS A 282 -28.74 -5.24 -6.01
C LYS A 282 -27.63 -5.36 -7.04
N ALA A 283 -26.97 -6.51 -7.06
CA ALA A 283 -25.94 -6.82 -8.04
C ALA A 283 -25.83 -8.32 -8.27
N LYS A 284 -25.14 -8.70 -9.35
CA LYS A 284 -24.72 -10.08 -9.61
C LYS A 284 -23.24 -10.23 -9.34
N ILE A 285 -22.88 -11.28 -8.61
CA ILE A 285 -21.49 -11.65 -8.38
C ILE A 285 -21.22 -13.06 -8.90
N LYS A 286 -19.95 -13.39 -9.13
CA LYS A 286 -19.54 -14.72 -9.57
C LYS A 286 -18.95 -15.50 -8.39
N VAL A 287 -19.62 -16.57 -7.97
CA VAL A 287 -19.19 -17.44 -6.85
C VAL A 287 -19.01 -18.84 -7.39
N ALA A 288 -17.81 -19.42 -7.21
CA ALA A 288 -17.47 -20.77 -7.71
C ALA A 288 -17.80 -20.99 -9.21
N GLY A 289 -17.70 -19.94 -10.03
CA GLY A 289 -17.98 -20.01 -11.46
C GLY A 289 -19.41 -19.62 -11.86
N GLU A 290 -20.35 -19.57 -10.91
CA GLU A 290 -21.78 -19.30 -11.17
C GLU A 290 -22.17 -17.88 -10.78
N TRP A 291 -23.13 -17.30 -11.51
CA TRP A 291 -23.70 -16.00 -11.18
C TRP A 291 -24.74 -16.13 -10.06
N ARG A 292 -24.61 -15.31 -9.03
CA ARG A 292 -25.53 -15.22 -7.89
C ARG A 292 -26.02 -13.80 -7.72
N ASP A 293 -27.32 -13.64 -7.48
CA ASP A 293 -27.91 -12.36 -7.12
C ASP A 293 -27.65 -12.06 -5.65
N VAL A 294 -27.25 -10.81 -5.38
CA VAL A 294 -26.99 -10.29 -4.03
C VAL A 294 -27.81 -9.03 -3.87
N SER A 295 -28.54 -8.94 -2.76
CA SER A 295 -29.25 -7.73 -2.34
C SER A 295 -28.77 -7.36 -0.95
N TRP A 296 -28.51 -6.08 -0.71
CA TRP A 296 -28.10 -5.59 0.59
C TRP A 296 -28.52 -4.14 0.81
N THR A 297 -28.74 -3.80 2.08
CA THR A 297 -28.95 -2.43 2.52
C THR A 297 -27.60 -1.76 2.75
N GLU A 298 -27.40 -0.60 2.14
CA GLU A 298 -26.21 0.23 2.31
C GLU A 298 -26.57 1.51 3.03
N ARG A 299 -25.83 1.79 4.11
CA ARG A 299 -25.88 3.08 4.79
C ARG A 299 -25.03 4.09 4.06
N VAL A 300 -25.62 5.23 3.71
CA VAL A 300 -24.93 6.37 3.10
C VAL A 300 -24.89 7.52 4.11
N GLN A 301 -23.69 8.04 4.36
CA GLN A 301 -23.47 9.18 5.25
C GLN A 301 -22.95 10.38 4.46
N LEU A 302 -23.69 11.49 4.55
CA LEU A 302 -23.27 12.80 4.06
C LEU A 302 -22.73 13.59 5.24
N ILE A 303 -21.44 13.87 5.23
CA ILE A 303 -20.75 14.57 6.32
C ILE A 303 -20.37 15.96 5.84
N TYR A 304 -20.73 16.99 6.62
CA TYR A 304 -20.30 18.36 6.39
C TYR A 304 -19.26 18.75 7.44
N SER A 305 -18.02 18.92 7.01
CA SER A 305 -16.95 19.45 7.87
C SER A 305 -16.83 20.96 7.68
N GLU A 306 -17.19 21.72 8.72
CA GLU A 306 -17.06 23.19 8.74
C GLU A 306 -15.61 23.63 8.58
N THR A 307 -14.68 22.97 9.27
CA THR A 307 -13.25 23.24 9.14
C THR A 307 -12.76 23.03 7.72
N PHE A 308 -13.17 21.92 7.08
CA PHE A 308 -12.81 21.65 5.69
C PHE A 308 -13.44 22.66 4.72
N ALA A 309 -14.69 23.05 4.96
CA ALA A 309 -15.39 24.05 4.14
C ALA A 309 -14.69 25.42 4.19
N VAL A 310 -14.32 25.90 5.38
CA VAL A 310 -13.58 27.16 5.57
C VAL A 310 -12.21 27.09 4.88
N GLN A 311 -11.50 25.97 5.00
CA GLN A 311 -10.21 25.79 4.31
C GLN A 311 -10.36 25.78 2.79
N GLN A 312 -11.37 25.07 2.26
CA GLN A 312 -11.68 25.06 0.83
C GLN A 312 -12.01 26.45 0.30
N GLN A 313 -12.80 27.23 1.05
CA GLN A 313 -13.11 28.62 0.69
C GLN A 313 -11.84 29.47 0.60
N LYS A 314 -10.98 29.43 1.63
CA LYS A 314 -9.71 30.18 1.62
C LYS A 314 -8.80 29.76 0.46
N HIS A 315 -8.73 28.47 0.15
CA HIS A 315 -7.96 27.98 -0.99
C HIS A 315 -8.54 28.43 -2.33
N LEU A 316 -9.87 28.46 -2.46
CA LEU A 316 -10.55 28.95 -3.66
C LEU A 316 -10.29 30.45 -3.85
N GLU A 317 -10.45 31.26 -2.80
CA GLU A 317 -10.16 32.70 -2.82
C GLU A 317 -8.70 32.97 -3.22
N LYS A 318 -7.75 32.21 -2.68
CA LYS A 318 -6.33 32.31 -3.04
C LYS A 318 -6.07 31.92 -4.51
N ARG A 319 -6.71 30.85 -5.00
CA ARG A 319 -6.60 30.43 -6.40
C ARG A 319 -7.21 31.47 -7.35
N LEU A 320 -8.36 32.04 -7.00
CA LEU A 320 -9.01 33.12 -7.74
C LEU A 320 -8.11 34.37 -7.80
N ALA A 321 -7.60 34.83 -6.66
CA ALA A 321 -6.70 35.98 -6.62
C ALA A 321 -5.43 35.75 -7.47
N SER A 322 -4.84 34.55 -7.41
CA SER A 322 -3.69 34.20 -8.25
C SER A 322 -4.04 34.15 -9.74
N ALA A 323 -5.22 33.65 -10.08
CA ALA A 323 -5.71 33.61 -11.46
C ALA A 323 -5.96 35.02 -11.99
N GLU A 324 -6.63 35.89 -11.22
CA GLU A 324 -6.85 37.30 -11.56
C GLU A 324 -5.52 38.04 -11.78
N GLU A 325 -4.54 37.84 -10.89
CA GLU A 325 -3.22 38.45 -11.04
C GLU A 325 -2.52 37.99 -12.33
N LYS A 326 -2.60 36.70 -12.64
CA LYS A 326 -2.03 36.13 -13.88
C LYS A 326 -2.74 36.65 -15.12
N LEU A 327 -4.07 36.72 -15.11
CA LEU A 327 -4.86 37.28 -16.21
C LEU A 327 -4.53 38.75 -16.43
N ARG A 328 -4.46 39.56 -15.37
CA ARG A 328 -4.03 40.97 -15.47
C ARG A 328 -2.61 41.13 -16.03
N LYS A 329 -1.70 40.17 -15.74
CA LYS A 329 -0.34 40.14 -16.31
C LYS A 329 -0.32 39.79 -17.80
N LEU A 330 -1.37 39.17 -18.37
CA LEU A 330 -1.47 38.93 -19.82
C LEU A 330 -1.79 40.21 -20.59
N THR A 331 -2.43 41.18 -19.95
CA THR A 331 -2.75 42.49 -20.53
C THR A 331 -2.00 43.62 -19.79
N PRO A 332 -0.66 43.66 -19.82
CA PRO A 332 0.08 44.72 -19.16
C PRO A 332 -0.12 46.07 -19.87
N GLN A 333 -0.05 47.17 -19.13
CA GLN A 333 0.03 48.51 -19.75
C GLN A 333 1.25 48.60 -20.68
N ALA A 334 1.05 49.20 -21.85
CA ALA A 334 2.07 49.31 -22.89
C ALA A 334 3.34 49.99 -22.37
N GLY A 335 4.48 49.35 -22.55
CA GLY A 335 5.78 49.82 -22.07
C GLY A 335 6.95 48.99 -22.61
N ARG A 336 8.15 49.56 -22.57
CA ARG A 336 9.36 48.94 -23.15
C ARG A 336 9.64 47.58 -22.50
N GLY A 337 9.73 46.53 -23.32
CA GLY A 337 9.96 45.15 -22.86
C GLY A 337 8.72 44.33 -22.48
N LYS A 338 7.51 44.90 -22.58
CA LYS A 338 6.25 44.18 -22.30
C LYS A 338 5.57 43.75 -23.61
N ARG A 339 5.35 42.44 -23.79
CA ARG A 339 4.55 41.90 -24.91
C ARG A 339 3.07 42.00 -24.54
N CYS A 340 2.36 42.92 -25.20
CA CYS A 340 0.89 42.94 -25.17
C CYS A 340 0.37 42.04 -26.30
N PHE A 341 -0.65 41.23 -26.02
CA PHE A 341 -1.38 40.55 -27.10
C PHE A 341 -2.14 41.59 -27.92
N LEU A 342 -1.91 41.60 -29.23
CA LEU A 342 -2.55 42.53 -30.18
C LEU A 342 -3.70 41.88 -30.96
N ASP A 343 -3.83 40.56 -30.85
CA ASP A 343 -4.85 39.75 -31.49
C ASP A 343 -5.75 39.10 -30.44
N GLU A 344 -7.07 39.28 -30.59
CA GLU A 344 -8.09 38.76 -29.68
C GLU A 344 -8.07 37.23 -29.63
N ALA A 345 -7.76 36.55 -30.74
CA ALA A 345 -7.71 35.10 -30.79
C ALA A 345 -6.54 34.54 -29.95
N GLN A 346 -5.37 35.17 -30.02
CA GLN A 346 -4.20 34.79 -29.21
C GLN A 346 -4.39 35.07 -27.72
N LEU A 347 -5.07 36.16 -27.38
CA LEU A 347 -5.43 36.47 -25.99
C LEU A 347 -6.41 35.41 -25.44
N LYS A 348 -7.48 35.09 -26.19
CA LYS A 348 -8.45 34.05 -25.81
C LYS A 348 -7.80 32.67 -25.65
N GLU A 349 -6.86 32.31 -26.51
CA GLU A 349 -6.12 31.04 -26.38
C GLU A 349 -5.22 31.04 -25.12
N ALA A 350 -4.55 32.15 -24.81
CA ALA A 350 -3.77 32.30 -23.60
C ALA A 350 -4.67 32.22 -22.34
N GLU A 351 -5.80 32.91 -22.32
CA GLU A 351 -6.80 32.85 -21.26
C GLU A 351 -7.33 31.42 -21.04
N GLN A 352 -7.72 30.72 -22.10
CA GLN A 352 -8.18 29.33 -22.02
C GLN A 352 -7.10 28.40 -21.47
N ARG A 353 -5.84 28.55 -21.89
CA ARG A 353 -4.71 27.76 -21.34
C ARG A 353 -4.50 27.98 -19.84
N TYR A 354 -4.82 29.16 -19.31
CA TYR A 354 -4.76 29.41 -17.87
C TYR A 354 -5.99 28.89 -17.12
N LEU A 355 -7.18 29.07 -17.68
CA LEU A 355 -8.43 28.58 -17.09
C LEU A 355 -8.50 27.06 -17.05
N LEU A 356 -7.93 26.35 -18.03
CA LEU A 356 -7.80 24.89 -18.04
C LEU A 356 -6.78 24.34 -17.02
N LYS A 357 -5.92 25.20 -16.48
CA LYS A 357 -4.93 24.86 -15.44
C LYS A 357 -5.36 25.27 -14.03
N MET A 358 -6.46 26.01 -13.92
CA MET A 358 -7.19 26.20 -12.65
C MET A 358 -7.91 24.92 -12.34
#